data_AF-A0A7I9VLY9-F1
#
_entry.id   AF-A0A7I9VLY9-F1
#
_cell.length_a   1.000
_cell.length_b   1.000
_cell.length_c   1.000
_cell.angle_alpha   90.00
_cell.angle_beta   90.00
_cell.angle_gamma   90.00
#
_symmetry.space_group_name_H-M   'P 1'
#
loop_
_entity.id
_entity.type
_entity.pdbx_description
1 polymer ?
#
loop_
_entity_poly.entity_id
_entity_poly.type
_entity_poly.pdbx_seq_one_letter_code
_entity_poly.pdbx_strand_id
1 'polypeptide(L)'
;MAPMPVTLPPVLRPTEALDPSRALPGAAGPQGGASFADALSDALGKAEQLQQEGDRNAQEVALGGGNLHEAALAMEKADVAMRLAVKVRNKVVDAYQDIMRMSV
;
A
#
# COMPACT_ATOMS: atom_id res chain seq x y z
N MET A 1 -14.02 14.96 -66.72
CA MET A 1 -12.74 14.37 -66.27
C MET A 1 -13.03 13.50 -65.04
N ALA A 2 -13.26 12.21 -65.24
CA ALA A 2 -13.18 11.17 -64.20
C ALA A 2 -11.69 10.71 -64.10
N PRO A 3 -11.29 9.73 -63.26
CA PRO A 3 -11.62 9.35 -61.88
C PRO A 3 -10.33 9.21 -61.02
N MET A 4 -10.44 8.89 -59.72
CA MET A 4 -9.68 7.78 -59.10
C MET A 4 -10.33 7.41 -57.75
N PRO A 5 -10.92 6.21 -57.61
CA PRO A 5 -11.37 5.67 -56.33
C PRO A 5 -10.19 5.02 -55.59
N VAL A 6 -9.93 5.45 -54.36
CA VAL A 6 -9.02 4.72 -53.47
C VAL A 6 -9.80 3.54 -52.88
N THR A 7 -9.40 2.34 -53.32
CA THR A 7 -9.89 1.04 -52.89
C THR A 7 -9.36 0.66 -51.51
N LEU A 8 -10.20 -0.01 -50.71
CA LEU A 8 -9.87 -0.61 -49.42
C LEU A 8 -8.79 -1.70 -49.55
N PRO A 9 -8.10 -2.00 -48.44
CA PRO A 9 -7.98 -3.38 -48.00
C PRO A 9 -8.75 -3.62 -46.68
N PRO A 10 -9.68 -4.58 -46.62
CA PRO A 10 -10.24 -5.06 -45.36
C PRO A 10 -9.35 -6.19 -44.82
N VAL A 11 -8.84 -6.06 -43.59
CA VAL A 11 -8.62 -7.19 -42.66
C VAL A 11 -8.14 -6.63 -41.32
N LEU A 12 -9.05 -6.51 -40.38
CA LEU A 12 -8.72 -6.74 -38.99
C LEU A 12 -9.45 -8.03 -38.62
N ARG A 13 -8.66 -9.10 -38.52
CA ARG A 13 -9.15 -10.42 -38.16
C ARG A 13 -9.78 -10.34 -36.76
N PRO A 14 -10.94 -10.99 -36.53
CA PRO A 14 -11.51 -11.10 -35.21
C PRO A 14 -10.64 -12.04 -34.36
N THR A 15 -10.42 -11.63 -33.11
CA THR A 15 -10.14 -12.50 -31.95
C THR A 15 -9.03 -13.54 -32.11
N GLU A 16 -7.78 -13.13 -31.91
CA GLU A 16 -6.80 -14.03 -31.32
C GLU A 16 -6.93 -13.85 -29.80
N ALA A 17 -7.79 -14.68 -29.23
CA ALA A 17 -7.96 -14.79 -27.79
C ALA A 17 -6.59 -15.10 -27.16
N LEU A 18 -6.17 -14.29 -26.19
CA LEU A 18 -5.06 -14.64 -25.33
C LEU A 18 -5.45 -15.92 -24.58
N ASP A 19 -4.82 -17.03 -24.95
CA ASP A 19 -4.90 -18.31 -24.26
C ASP A 19 -4.04 -18.22 -22.98
N PRO A 20 -4.65 -18.17 -21.77
CA PRO A 20 -3.90 -18.06 -20.52
C PRO A 20 -3.28 -19.38 -20.08
N SER A 21 -3.30 -20.44 -20.90
CA SER A 21 -2.85 -21.79 -20.51
C SER A 21 -1.46 -22.17 -21.01
N ARG A 22 -0.66 -21.23 -21.55
CA ARG A 22 0.79 -21.43 -21.68
C ARG A 22 1.49 -21.18 -20.33
N ALA A 23 1.26 -22.08 -19.38
CA ALA A 23 1.95 -22.13 -18.11
C ALA A 23 3.48 -22.18 -18.31
N LEU A 24 4.20 -21.29 -17.62
CA LEU A 24 5.65 -21.37 -17.45
C LEU A 24 5.97 -22.46 -16.41
N PRO A 25 6.82 -23.45 -16.73
CA PRO A 25 7.36 -24.36 -15.73
C PRO A 25 8.49 -23.67 -14.97
N GLY A 26 8.34 -23.60 -13.63
CA GLY A 26 9.45 -23.30 -12.73
C GLY A 26 9.47 -21.88 -12.17
N ALA A 27 8.86 -21.69 -11.00
CA ALA A 27 9.32 -20.73 -10.01
C ALA A 27 9.15 -21.36 -8.63
N ALA A 28 10.28 -21.90 -8.15
CA ALA A 28 10.69 -22.20 -6.79
C ALA A 28 9.63 -22.15 -5.67
N GLY A 29 9.49 -23.28 -4.98
CA GLY A 29 8.90 -23.31 -3.64
C GLY A 29 9.62 -22.39 -2.66
N PRO A 30 8.94 -21.97 -1.58
CA PRO A 30 9.44 -20.97 -0.65
C PRO A 30 10.70 -21.46 0.07
N GLN A 31 11.85 -21.03 -0.42
CA GLN A 31 13.13 -21.09 0.26
C GLN A 31 13.12 -20.04 1.38
N GLY A 32 13.55 -20.46 2.57
CA GLY A 32 13.54 -19.67 3.80
C GLY A 32 14.09 -18.25 3.62
N GLY A 33 13.21 -17.28 3.76
CA GLY A 33 13.52 -15.89 4.11
C GLY A 33 12.99 -15.64 5.52
N ALA A 34 13.66 -14.77 6.27
CA ALA A 34 13.36 -14.46 7.68
C ALA A 34 11.88 -14.62 8.06
N SER A 35 11.62 -15.41 9.10
CA SER A 35 10.27 -15.69 9.57
C SER A 35 9.56 -14.37 9.86
N PHE A 36 8.25 -14.29 9.61
CA PHE A 36 7.45 -13.10 9.93
C PHE A 36 7.66 -12.62 11.38
N ALA A 37 7.95 -13.55 12.30
CA ALA A 37 8.32 -13.25 13.69
C ALA A 37 9.63 -12.46 13.83
N ASP A 38 10.62 -12.69 12.97
CA ASP A 38 11.88 -11.93 12.92
C ASP A 38 11.63 -10.51 12.41
N ALA A 39 10.83 -10.37 11.35
CA ALA A 39 10.45 -9.06 10.82
C ALA A 39 9.61 -8.25 11.83
N LEU A 40 8.73 -8.93 12.57
CA LEU A 40 7.94 -8.31 13.64
C LEU A 40 8.83 -7.88 14.81
N SER A 41 9.84 -8.67 15.16
CA SER A 41 10.79 -8.34 16.23
C SER A 41 11.70 -7.17 15.83
N ASP A 42 12.16 -7.11 14.59
CA ASP A 42 12.92 -5.96 14.06
C ASP A 42 12.07 -4.68 14.07
N ALA A 43 10.80 -4.78 13.66
CA ALA A 43 9.87 -3.66 13.69
C ALA A 43 9.61 -3.17 15.13
N LEU A 44 9.52 -4.08 16.10
CA LEU A 44 9.34 -3.73 17.51
C LEU A 44 10.58 -3.01 18.07
N GLY A 45 11.78 -3.51 17.77
CA GLY A 45 13.04 -2.85 18.15
C GLY A 45 13.19 -1.46 17.52
N LYS A 46 12.80 -1.30 16.25
CA LYS A 46 12.76 0.02 15.59
C LYS A 46 11.78 0.98 16.22
N ALA A 47 10.62 0.50 16.69
CA ALA A 47 9.63 1.34 17.34
C ALA A 47 10.17 1.89 18.68
N GLU A 48 10.88 1.09 19.47
CA GLU A 48 11.55 1.57 20.69
C GLU A 48 12.61 2.64 20.40
N GLN A 49 13.41 2.44 19.34
CA GLN A 49 14.40 3.44 18.94
C GLN A 49 13.74 4.75 18.48
N LEU A 50 12.68 4.67 17.68
CA LEU A 50 11.90 5.84 17.27
C LEU A 50 11.27 6.56 18.47
N GLN A 51 10.82 5.83 19.49
CA GLN A 51 10.28 6.43 20.71
C GLN A 51 11.34 7.22 21.48
N GLN A 52 12.54 6.68 21.68
CA GLN A 52 13.62 7.39 22.36
C GLN A 52 14.08 8.64 21.59
N GLU A 53 14.15 8.53 20.27
CA GLU A 53 14.53 9.65 19.40
C GLU A 53 13.43 10.73 19.37
N GLY A 54 12.17 10.30 19.38
CA GLY A 54 11.00 11.16 19.53
C GLY A 54 10.96 11.90 20.87
N ASP A 55 11.35 11.25 21.97
CA ASP A 55 11.41 11.87 23.30
C ASP A 55 12.48 12.97 23.37
N ARG A 56 13.65 12.73 22.75
CA ARG A 56 14.70 13.74 22.55
C ARG A 56 14.22 14.90 21.69
N ASN A 57 13.63 14.62 20.54
CA ASN A 57 13.10 15.66 19.65
C ASN A 57 11.96 16.43 20.31
N ALA A 58 11.10 15.79 21.10
CA ALA A 58 10.03 16.46 21.84
C ALA A 58 10.58 17.43 22.90
N GLN A 59 11.69 17.07 23.56
CA GLN A 59 12.43 17.97 24.44
C GLN A 59 13.00 19.17 23.69
N GLU A 60 13.53 18.98 22.48
CA GLU A 60 14.05 20.08 21.65
C GLU A 60 12.94 20.98 21.07
N VAL A 61 11.79 20.41 20.72
CA VAL A 61 10.63 21.16 20.20
C VAL A 61 9.94 21.98 21.31
N ALA A 62 9.97 21.51 22.55
CA ALA A 62 9.46 22.25 23.72
C ALA A 62 10.24 23.56 24.00
N LEU A 63 11.42 23.76 23.39
CA LEU A 63 12.23 24.97 23.51
C LEU A 63 11.75 26.16 22.63
N GLY A 64 10.60 26.02 21.95
CA GLY A 64 9.75 27.18 21.66
C GLY A 64 9.95 27.92 20.32
N GLY A 65 10.11 27.22 19.19
CA GLY A 65 10.34 27.83 17.87
C GLY A 65 9.23 27.70 16.82
N GLY A 66 7.95 27.52 17.19
CA GLY A 66 6.91 27.10 16.23
C GLY A 66 6.06 28.21 15.61
N ASN A 67 6.13 28.38 14.28
CA ASN A 67 5.21 29.21 13.50
C ASN A 67 3.77 28.68 13.63
N LEU A 68 2.83 29.52 14.07
CA LEU A 68 1.39 29.19 14.26
C LEU A 68 0.74 28.52 13.02
N HIS A 69 1.22 28.87 11.82
CA HIS A 69 0.78 28.27 10.56
C HIS A 69 1.15 26.78 10.43
N GLU A 70 2.35 26.39 10.87
CA GLU A 70 2.77 24.99 10.88
C GLU A 70 2.03 24.19 11.94
N ALA A 71 1.73 24.79 13.09
CA ALA A 71 0.88 24.15 14.11
C ALA A 71 -0.54 23.90 13.58
N ALA A 72 -1.15 24.85 12.88
CA ALA A 72 -2.45 24.67 12.24
C ALA A 72 -2.41 23.58 11.15
N LEU A 73 -1.37 23.56 10.31
CA LEU A 73 -1.19 22.53 9.28
C LEU A 73 -0.95 21.14 9.88
N ALA A 74 -0.21 21.06 10.99
CA ALA A 74 0.01 19.82 11.72
C ALA A 74 -1.29 19.30 12.35
N MET A 75 -2.13 20.17 12.90
CA MET A 75 -3.46 19.80 13.41
C MET A 75 -4.38 19.26 12.30
N GLU A 76 -4.42 19.91 11.13
CA GLU A 76 -5.22 19.45 9.98
C GLU A 76 -4.75 18.07 9.48
N LYS A 77 -3.43 17.87 9.38
CA LYS A 77 -2.84 16.58 9.00
C LYS A 77 -3.15 15.48 10.03
N ALA A 78 -3.06 15.82 11.32
CA ALA A 78 -3.35 14.88 12.41
C ALA A 78 -4.82 14.43 12.39
N ASP A 79 -5.76 15.35 12.14
CA ASP A 79 -7.18 15.03 12.03
C ASP A 79 -7.46 14.07 10.85
N VAL A 80 -6.90 14.35 9.67
CA VAL A 80 -7.05 13.48 8.50
C VAL A 80 -6.42 12.10 8.74
N ALA A 81 -5.22 12.05 9.33
CA ALA A 81 -4.54 10.79 9.65
C ALA A 81 -5.31 9.97 10.68
N MET A 82 -5.87 10.61 11.71
CA MET A 82 -6.69 9.94 12.73
C MET A 82 -7.95 9.34 12.11
N ARG A 83 -8.65 10.09 11.25
CA ARG A 83 -9.82 9.59 10.51
C ARG A 83 -9.47 8.39 9.64
N LEU A 84 -8.31 8.40 8.98
CA LEU A 84 -7.82 7.27 8.20
C LEU A 84 -7.50 6.06 9.09
N ALA A 85 -6.81 6.27 10.20
CA ALA A 85 -6.44 5.21 11.15
C ALA A 85 -7.67 4.48 11.71
N VAL A 86 -8.74 5.21 12.04
CA VAL A 86 -10.01 4.61 12.49
C VAL A 86 -10.64 3.75 11.39
N LYS A 87 -10.62 4.21 10.13
CA LYS A 87 -11.13 3.42 9.00
C LYS A 87 -10.33 2.13 8.78
N VAL A 88 -9.00 2.23 8.84
CA VAL A 88 -8.11 1.06 8.73
C VAL A 88 -8.36 0.09 9.88
N ARG A 89 -8.42 0.59 11.13
CA ARG A 89 -8.75 -0.22 12.31
C ARG A 89 -10.06 -0.98 12.12
N ASN A 90 -11.11 -0.29 11.69
CA ASN A 90 -12.41 -0.91 11.47
C ASN A 90 -12.33 -1.97 10.36
N LYS A 91 -11.59 -1.74 9.28
CA LYS A 91 -11.42 -2.70 8.19
C LYS A 91 -10.60 -3.93 8.59
N VAL A 92 -9.59 -3.76 9.44
CA VAL A 92 -8.79 -4.87 10.01
C VAL A 92 -9.65 -5.73 10.95
N VAL A 93 -10.49 -5.10 11.79
CA VAL A 93 -11.43 -5.80 12.68
C VAL A 93 -12.49 -6.55 11.88
N ASP A 94 -12.98 -5.98 10.78
CA ASP A 94 -13.91 -6.62 9.85
C ASP A 94 -13.27 -7.83 9.16
N ALA A 95 -12.04 -7.67 8.63
CA ALA A 95 -11.29 -8.75 8.00
C ALA A 95 -10.98 -9.90 8.96
N TYR A 96 -10.67 -9.59 10.23
CA TYR A 96 -10.46 -10.63 11.26
C TYR A 96 -11.74 -11.41 11.55
N GLN A 97 -12.89 -10.72 11.65
CA GLN A 97 -14.19 -11.37 11.84
C GLN A 97 -14.59 -12.24 10.64
N ASP A 98 -14.28 -11.80 9.42
CA ASP A 98 -14.56 -12.53 8.19
C ASP A 98 -13.77 -13.85 8.11
N ILE A 99 -12.47 -13.81 8.43
CA ILE A 99 -11.60 -15.02 8.49
C ILE A 99 -12.12 -16.03 9.53
N MET A 100 -12.58 -15.54 10.69
CA MET A 100 -13.16 -16.39 11.74
C MET A 100 -14.48 -17.04 11.30
N ARG A 101 -15.31 -16.35 10.50
CA ARG A 101 -16.54 -16.90 9.92
C ARG A 101 -16.30 -17.88 8.78
N MET A 102 -15.16 -17.81 8.11
CA MET A 102 -14.77 -18.78 7.06
C MET A 102 -14.20 -20.08 7.61
N SER A 103 -13.83 -20.15 8.90
CA SER A 103 -13.11 -21.30 9.49
C SER A 103 -13.97 -22.21 10.38
N VAL A 104 -15.31 -22.08 10.35
CA VAL A 104 -16.24 -22.99 11.05
C VAL A 104 -17.01 -23.88 10.08
#